data_AF-A0A8T4ICX0-F1
#
_entry.id   AF-A0A8T4ICX0-F1
#
_cell.length_a   1.000
_cell.length_b   1.000
_cell.length_c   1.000
_cell.angle_alpha   90.00
_cell.angle_beta   90.00
_cell.angle_gamma   90.00
#
_symmetry.space_group_name_H-M   'P 1'
#
loop_
_entity.id
_entity.type
_entity.pdbx_description
1 polymer ?
#
loop_
_entity_poly.entity_id
_entity_poly.type
_entity_poly.pdbx_seq_one_letter_code
_entity_poly.pdbx_strand_id
1 'polypeptide(L)' 'MPGSDFLSNEDIRAFCEDGRKKARKRAVERALDAEMREGRLRNIPDTSGSMGGARARARRVTRHL' A
#
# COMPACT_ATOMS: atom_id res chain seq x y z
N MET A 1 -6.25 -25.39 -2.87
CA MET A 1 -6.85 -24.55 -1.80
C MET A 1 -7.04 -25.44 -0.58
N PRO A 2 -6.62 -25.05 0.63
CA PRO A 2 -6.96 -25.82 1.81
C PRO A 2 -8.48 -25.77 1.99
N GLY A 3 -9.09 -26.94 2.11
CA GLY A 3 -10.53 -27.14 2.27
C GLY A 3 -11.06 -26.46 3.54
N SER A 4 -12.34 -26.12 3.50
CA SER A 4 -13.08 -25.26 4.41
C SER A 4 -13.35 -25.82 5.80
N ASP A 5 -12.51 -26.68 6.35
CA ASP A 5 -12.79 -27.31 7.64
C ASP A 5 -12.11 -26.53 8.76
N PHE A 6 -12.73 -25.41 9.15
CA PHE A 6 -12.46 -24.82 10.46
C PHE A 6 -12.86 -25.86 11.51
N LEU A 7 -11.88 -26.47 12.18
CA LEU A 7 -12.09 -27.57 13.12
C LEU A 7 -12.71 -27.10 14.46
N SER A 8 -12.70 -25.78 14.72
CA SER A 8 -13.27 -25.17 15.91
C SER A 8 -13.53 -23.66 15.74
N ASN A 9 -14.30 -23.08 16.67
CA ASN A 9 -14.46 -21.62 16.79
C ASN A 9 -13.12 -20.89 17.05
N GLU A 10 -12.15 -21.58 17.66
CA GLU A 10 -10.82 -21.04 17.92
C GLU A 10 -10.02 -20.89 16.61
N ASP A 11 -10.14 -21.84 15.69
CA ASP A 11 -9.50 -21.77 14.37
C ASP A 11 -10.05 -20.60 13.53
N ILE A 12 -11.36 -20.35 13.61
CA ILE A 12 -11.99 -19.20 12.95
C ILE A 12 -11.40 -17.90 13.50
N ARG A 13 -11.27 -17.78 14.83
CA ARG A 13 -10.67 -16.61 15.47
C ARG A 13 -9.21 -16.44 15.07
N ALA A 14 -8.43 -17.52 15.06
CA ALA A 14 -7.02 -17.49 14.68
C ALA A 14 -6.83 -17.05 13.22
N PHE A 15 -7.64 -17.56 12.30
CA PHE A 15 -7.62 -17.17 10.89
C PHE A 15 -7.98 -15.70 10.70
N CYS A 16 -9.05 -15.21 11.34
CA CYS A 16 -9.44 -13.81 11.28
C CYS A 16 -8.35 -12.89 11.84
N GLU A 17 -7.74 -13.25 12.97
CA GLU A 17 -6.63 -12.47 13.56
C GLU A 17 -5.37 -12.48 12.68
N ASP A 18 -5.02 -13.60 12.06
CA ASP A 18 -3.92 -13.67 11.09
C ASP A 18 -4.19 -12.78 9.88
N GLY A 19 -5.40 -12.85 9.30
CA GLY A 19 -5.84 -11.97 8.22
C GLY A 19 -5.74 -10.50 8.61
N ARG A 20 -6.20 -10.13 9.81
CA ARG A 20 -6.13 -8.76 10.34
C ARG A 20 -4.69 -8.29 10.52
N LYS A 21 -3.80 -9.13 11.07
CA LYS A 21 -2.38 -8.82 11.24
C LYS A 21 -1.70 -8.58 9.88
N LYS A 22 -1.95 -9.46 8.90
CA LYS A 22 -1.41 -9.34 7.53
C LYS A 22 -1.95 -8.08 6.82
N ALA A 23 -3.25 -7.82 6.93
CA ALA A 23 -3.87 -6.62 6.34
C ALA A 23 -3.27 -5.34 6.93
N ARG A 24 -3.12 -5.26 8.26
CA ARG A 24 -2.50 -4.12 8.93
C ARG A 24 -1.06 -3.89 8.46
N LYS A 25 -0.25 -4.95 8.39
CA LYS A 25 1.14 -4.85 7.90
C LYS A 25 1.18 -4.32 6.47
N ARG A 26 0.37 -4.89 5.57
CA ARG A 26 0.28 -4.44 4.17
C ARG A 26 -0.18 -2.99 4.04
N ALA A 27 -1.13 -2.54 4.87
CA ALA A 27 -1.61 -1.17 4.84
C ALA A 27 -0.50 -0.17 5.24
N VAL A 28 0.29 -0.50 6.26
CA VAL A 28 1.43 0.32 6.69
C VAL A 28 2.52 0.37 5.61
N GLU A 29 2.89 -0.79 5.06
CA GLU A 29 3.89 -0.87 3.98
C GLU A 29 3.48 -0.04 2.76
N ARG A 30 2.21 -0.14 2.32
CA ARG A 30 1.70 0.66 1.21
C ARG A 30 1.71 2.17 1.48
N ALA A 31 1.37 2.58 2.71
CA ALA A 31 1.40 3.99 3.08
C ALA A 31 2.83 4.56 3.03
N LEU A 32 3.81 3.81 3.56
CA LEU A 32 5.23 4.18 3.51
C LEU A 32 5.75 4.23 2.07
N ASP A 33 5.39 3.26 1.24
CA ASP A 33 5.77 3.23 -0.18
C ASP A 33 5.18 4.43 -0.94
N ALA A 34 3.94 4.81 -0.65
CA ALA A 34 3.29 5.97 -1.25
C ALA A 34 3.99 7.28 -0.86
N GLU A 35 4.30 7.48 0.42
CA GLU A 35 5.02 8.66 0.91
C GLU A 35 6.41 8.75 0.27
N MET A 36 7.15 7.65 0.28
CA MET A 36 8.49 7.57 -0.29
C MET A 36 8.48 7.86 -1.79
N ARG A 37 7.51 7.31 -2.52
CA ARG A 37 7.37 7.52 -3.97
C ARG A 37 6.98 8.96 -4.29
N GLU A 38 6.06 9.56 -3.54
CA GLU A 38 5.69 10.96 -3.74
C GLU A 38 6.88 11.89 -3.48
N GLY A 39 7.58 11.67 -2.37
CA GLY A 39 8.76 12.43 -1.98
C GLY A 39 9.88 12.37 -3.01
N ARG A 40 10.12 11.21 -3.64
CA ARG A 40 11.10 11.08 -4.73
C ARG A 40 10.62 11.77 -6.01
N LEU A 41 9.40 11.49 -6.45
CA LEU A 41 8.90 11.96 -7.75
C LEU A 41 8.68 13.48 -7.81
N ARG A 42 8.30 14.11 -6.70
CA ARG A 42 8.03 15.56 -6.66
C ARG A 42 9.30 16.41 -6.85
N ASN A 43 10.47 15.81 -6.66
CA ASN A 43 11.78 16.46 -6.76
C ASN A 43 12.47 16.23 -8.11
N ILE A 44 11.85 15.46 -9.02
CA ILE A 44 12.39 15.19 -10.36
C ILE A 44 11.60 16.04 -11.37
N PRO A 45 12.24 17.02 -12.04
CA PRO A 45 11.57 17.85 -13.04
C PRO A 45 10.84 17.01 -14.09
N ASP A 46 9.72 17.51 -14.61
CA ASP A 46 9.09 16.86 -15.76
C ASP A 46 9.92 17.04 -17.04
N THR A 47 9.43 16.47 -18.16
CA THR A 47 10.13 16.51 -19.46
C THR A 47 10.31 17.93 -20.00
N SER A 48 9.57 18.92 -19.47
CA SER A 48 9.72 20.35 -19.79
C SER A 48 10.65 21.09 -18.82
N GLY A 49 11.21 20.40 -17.82
CA GLY A 49 12.00 20.99 -16.74
C GLY A 49 11.15 21.62 -15.63
N SER A 50 9.82 21.47 -15.65
CA SER A 50 8.91 22.08 -14.68
C SER A 50 8.76 21.24 -13.41
N MET A 51 8.85 21.92 -12.26
CA MET A 51 8.56 21.32 -10.96
C MET A 51 7.05 21.22 -10.68
N GLY A 52 6.22 22.02 -11.38
CA GLY A 52 4.78 21.95 -11.26
C GLY A 52 4.22 20.63 -11.78
N GLY A 53 4.63 20.22 -12.98
CA GLY A 53 4.23 18.94 -13.56
C GLY A 53 4.84 17.75 -12.82
N ALA A 54 6.03 17.90 -12.24
CA ALA A 54 6.62 16.90 -11.34
C ALA A 54 5.72 16.59 -10.13
N ARG A 55 5.24 17.62 -9.44
CA ARG A 55 4.33 17.48 -8.27
C ARG A 55 2.99 16.89 -8.67
N ALA A 56 2.42 17.32 -9.80
CA ALA A 56 1.15 16.78 -10.31
C ALA A 56 1.26 15.29 -10.66
N ARG A 57 2.36 14.90 -11.33
CA ARG A 57 2.67 13.49 -11.65
C ARG A 57 2.86 12.67 -10.38
N ALA A 58 3.59 13.19 -9.39
CA ALA A 58 3.84 12.50 -8.13
C ALA A 58 2.52 12.10 -7.45
N ARG A 59 1.59 13.06 -7.25
CA ARG A 59 0.26 12.82 -6.67
C ARG A 59 -0.58 11.83 -7.47
N ARG A 60 -0.57 11.94 -8.80
CA ARG A 60 -1.35 11.05 -9.67
C ARG A 60 -0.88 9.60 -9.54
N VAL A 61 0.43 9.39 -9.56
CA VAL A 61 1.01 8.04 -9.55
C VAL A 61 0.89 7.40 -8.16
N THR A 62 1.05 8.17 -7.08
CA THR A 62 0.96 7.64 -5.71
C THR A 62 -0.46 7.28 -5.30
N ARG A 63 -1.49 7.91 -5.89
CA ARG A 63 -2.91 7.54 -5.69
C ARG A 63 -3.25 6.09 -6.06
N HIS A 64 -2.44 5.46 -6.90
CA HIS A 64 -2.68 4.08 -7.37
C HIS A 64 -1.98 3.00 -6.52
N LEU A 65 -1.30 3.40 -5.43
CA LEU A 65 -0.72 2.49 -4.43
C LEU A 65 -1.69 2.27 -3.26
#